data_AF-A0AAX3FGU1-F1
#
_entry.id   AF-A0AAX3FGU1-F1
#
_cell.length_a   1.000
_cell.length_b   1.000
_cell.length_c   1.000
_cell.angle_alpha   90.00
_cell.angle_beta   90.00
_cell.angle_gamma   90.00
#
_symmetry.space_group_name_H-M   'P 1'
#
loop_
_entity.id
_entity.type
_entity.pdbx_description
1 polymer ?
#
loop_
_entity_poly.entity_id
_entity_poly.type
_entity_poly.pdbx_seq_one_letter_code
_entity_poly.pdbx_strand_id
1 'polypeptide(L)' 'MSETIVNCPTCHQEVIWKPESKYRPFCSERCQLIDLGEWANEEKRIAAVENDVMTSDLEGHY' A
#
# COMPACT_ATOMS: atom_id res chain seq x y z
N MET A 1 -6.70 10.01 -25.84
CA MET A 1 -6.49 10.03 -24.37
C MET A 1 -5.86 8.71 -24.00
N SER A 2 -4.69 8.70 -23.37
CA SER A 2 -4.05 7.48 -22.90
C SER A 2 -4.77 6.97 -21.65
N GLU A 3 -5.04 5.67 -21.60
CA GLU A 3 -5.62 5.05 -20.41
C GLU A 3 -4.54 4.86 -19.34
N THR A 4 -4.86 5.22 -18.09
CA THR A 4 -3.95 4.97 -16.96
C THR A 4 -3.94 3.47 -16.67
N ILE A 5 -2.76 2.86 -16.69
CA ILE A 5 -2.54 1.44 -16.36
C ILE A 5 -1.62 1.39 -15.15
N VAL A 6 -1.95 0.52 -14.19
CA VAL A 6 -1.15 0.26 -12.99
C VAL A 6 -0.85 -1.24 -12.88
N ASN A 7 0.19 -1.61 -12.13
CA ASN A 7 0.46 -3.01 -11.84
C ASN A 7 -0.26 -3.44 -10.56
N CYS A 8 -0.88 -4.62 -10.59
CA CYS A 8 -1.42 -5.27 -9.40
C CYS A 8 -0.29 -5.50 -8.39
N PRO A 9 -0.39 -5.00 -7.14
CA PRO A 9 0.70 -5.12 -6.17
C PRO A 9 0.96 -6.56 -5.71
N THR A 10 -0.02 -7.46 -5.88
CA THR A 10 0.10 -8.86 -5.47
C THR A 10 0.75 -9.75 -6.54
N CYS A 11 0.38 -9.58 -7.81
CA CYS A 11 0.79 -10.49 -8.90
C CYS A 11 1.43 -9.78 -10.10
N HIS A 12 1.55 -8.45 -10.06
CA HIS A 12 2.16 -7.60 -11.09
C HIS A 12 1.47 -7.58 -12.46
N GLN A 13 0.26 -8.13 -12.56
CA GLN A 13 -0.54 -8.02 -13.79
C GLN A 13 -1.02 -6.58 -14.01
N GLU A 14 -1.06 -6.13 -15.26
CA GLU A 14 -1.57 -4.81 -15.64
C GLU A 14 -3.08 -4.69 -15.35
N VAL A 15 -3.46 -3.55 -14.78
CA VAL A 15 -4.84 -3.19 -14.44
C VAL A 15 -5.14 -1.80 -15.00
N ILE A 16 -6.16 -1.73 -15.86
CA ILE A 16 -6.65 -0.46 -16.41
C ILE A 16 -7.42 0.29 -15.31
N TRP A 17 -7.12 1.57 -15.11
CA TRP A 17 -7.75 2.43 -14.11
C TRP A 17 -9.11 2.95 -14.58
N LYS A 18 -10.13 2.09 -14.55
CA LYS A 18 -11.51 2.37 -14.98
C LYS A 18 -12.56 1.76 -14.04
N PRO A 19 -13.80 2.33 -13.95
CA PRO A 19 -14.89 1.83 -13.09
C PRO A 19 -15.17 0.33 -13.18
N GLU A 20 -14.96 -0.27 -14.34
CA GLU A 20 -15.19 -1.69 -14.60
C GLU A 20 -14.15 -2.59 -13.88
N SER A 21 -12.95 -2.06 -13.62
CA SER A 21 -11.92 -2.71 -12.78
C SER A 21 -12.29 -2.59 -11.31
N LYS A 22 -13.30 -3.36 -10.88
CA LYS A 22 -13.93 -3.26 -9.53
C LYS A 22 -12.95 -3.34 -8.36
N TYR A 23 -11.85 -4.09 -8.53
CA TYR A 23 -10.88 -4.37 -7.48
C TYR A 23 -9.59 -3.55 -7.59
N ARG A 24 -9.53 -2.54 -8.47
CA ARG A 24 -8.33 -1.70 -8.64
C ARG A 24 -7.81 -1.19 -7.28
N PRO A 25 -6.49 -1.22 -7.02
CA PRO A 25 -5.39 -1.50 -7.96
C PRO A 25 -5.14 -2.99 -8.24
N PHE A 26 -5.91 -3.91 -7.65
CA PHE A 26 -5.75 -5.35 -7.82
C PHE A 26 -6.44 -5.86 -9.09
N CYS A 27 -5.89 -6.91 -9.71
CA CYS A 27 -6.48 -7.51 -10.91
C CYS A 27 -7.73 -8.36 -10.60
N SER A 28 -7.93 -8.75 -9.33
CA SER A 28 -9.03 -9.61 -8.89
C SER A 28 -9.25 -9.49 -7.37
N GLU A 29 -10.43 -9.92 -6.91
CA GLU A 29 -10.74 -10.07 -5.48
C GLU A 29 -9.72 -10.93 -4.74
N ARG A 30 -9.26 -12.02 -5.37
CA ARG A 30 -8.24 -12.89 -4.80
C ARG A 30 -6.97 -12.13 -4.46
N CYS A 31 -6.48 -11.26 -5.34
CA CYS A 31 -5.27 -10.49 -5.08
C CYS A 31 -5.48 -9.47 -3.95
N GLN A 32 -6.64 -8.83 -3.90
CA GLN A 32 -7.01 -7.93 -2.79
C GLN A 32 -7.01 -8.66 -1.43
N LEU A 33 -7.59 -9.87 -1.37
CA LEU A 33 -7.66 -10.66 -0.15
C LEU A 33 -6.29 -11.20 0.28
N ILE A 34 -5.42 -11.56 -0.67
CA ILE A 34 -4.04 -11.96 -0.36
C ILE A 34 -3.29 -10.80 0.28
N ASP A 35 -3.32 -9.61 -0.34
CA ASP A 35 -2.64 -8.43 0.21
C ASP A 35 -3.14 -8.11 1.62
N LEU A 36 -4.46 -8.12 1.83
CA LEU A 36 -5.06 -7.97 3.15
C LEU A 36 -4.55 -9.02 4.16
N GLY A 37 -4.41 -10.27 3.73
CA GLY A 37 -3.84 -11.35 4.55
C GLY A 37 -2.38 -11.12 4.91
N GLU A 38 -1.54 -10.69 3.95
CA GLU A 38 -0.13 -10.37 4.18
C GLU A 38 0.05 -9.25 5.21
N TRP A 39 -0.85 -8.25 5.21
CA TRP A 39 -0.88 -7.21 6.25
C TRP A 39 -1.36 -7.75 7.60
N ALA A 40 -2.43 -8.54 7.62
CA ALA A 40 -2.97 -9.12 8.85
C ALA A 40 -1.98 -10.08 9.54
N ASN A 41 -1.13 -10.75 8.76
CA ASN A 41 -0.10 -11.67 9.23
C ASN A 41 1.26 -10.99 9.53
N GLU A 42 1.34 -9.66 9.46
CA GLU A 42 2.59 -8.89 9.66
C GLU A 42 3.73 -9.24 8.66
N GLU A 43 3.39 -9.83 7.52
CA GLU A 43 4.35 -10.14 6.45
C GLU A 43 4.80 -8.86 5.73
N LYS A 44 3.88 -7.90 5.59
CA LYS A 44 4.19 -6.52 5.20
C LYS A 44 4.52 -5.70 6.43
N ARG A 45 5.67 -5.04 6.40
CA ARG A 45 6.12 -4.11 7.45
C ARG A 45 6.86 -2.93 6.84
N ILE A 46 6.73 -1.78 7.49
CA ILE A 46 7.54 -0.60 7.18
C ILE A 46 8.74 -0.65 8.12
N ALA A 47 9.95 -0.64 7.55
CA ALA A 47 11.16 -0.58 8.35
C ALA A 47 11.20 0.74 9.12
N ALA A 48 11.54 0.68 10.41
CA ALA A 48 11.87 1.88 11.16
C ALA A 48 13.14 2.49 10.55
N VAL A 49 13.05 3.74 10.12
CA VAL A 49 14.22 4.56 9.87
C VAL A 49 14.57 5.23 11.19
N GLU A 50 15.82 5.10 11.63
CA GLU A 50 16.35 5.81 12.79
C GLU A 50 16.46 7.31 12.42
N ASN A 51 15.32 7.99 12.42
CA ASN A 51 15.27 9.45 12.36
C ASN A 51 15.04 9.92 13.80
N ASP A 52 16.07 10.53 14.37
CA ASP A 52 16.15 11.13 15.70
C ASP A 52 15.26 12.39 15.84
N VAL A 53 14.08 12.40 15.21
CA VAL A 53 13.19 13.58 15.08
C VAL A 53 11.93 13.40 15.93
N MET A 54 12.09 12.88 17.15
CA MET A 54 11.02 12.81 18.16
C MET A 54 11.48 13.24 19.56
N THR A 55 12.52 14.08 19.65
CA THR A 55 12.98 14.67 20.93
C THR A 55 12.75 16.18 21.04
N SER A 56 12.45 16.90 19.95
CA SER A 56 12.31 18.35 19.98
C SER A 56 10.97 18.89 20.51
N ASP A 57 9.92 18.06 20.58
CA ASP A 57 8.59 18.50 21.06
C ASP A 57 8.31 18.17 22.54
N LEU A 58 9.26 17.54 23.25
CA LEU A 58 9.14 17.20 24.68
C LEU A 58 9.98 18.10 25.61
N GLU A 59 10.88 18.94 25.08
CA GLU A 59 11.66 19.90 25.88
C GLU A 59 11.13 21.34 25.73
N GLY A 60 9.87 21.56 26.09
CA GLY A 60 9.23 22.88 26.06
C GLY A 60 8.38 23.17 27.30
N HIS A 61 9.00 23.84 28.29
CA HIS A 61 8.38 24.66 29.34
C HIS A 61 7.45 24.03 30.40
N TYR A 62 8.03 23.60 31.52
CA TYR A 62 7.93 24.28 32.84
C TYR A 62 9.05 23.84 33.79
#